data_AF-F2DAL5-F1
#
_entry.id   AF-F2DAL5-F1
#
_cell.length_a   1.000
_cell.length_b   1.000
_cell.length_c   1.000
_cell.angle_alpha   90.00
_cell.angle_beta   90.00
_cell.angle_gamma   90.00
#
_symmetry.space_group_name_H-M   'P 1'
#
loop_
_entity.id
_entity.type
_entity.pdbx_description
1 polymer ?
#
loop_
_entity_poly.entity_id
_entity_poly.type
_entity_poly.pdbx_seq_one_letter_code
_entity_poly.pdbx_strand_id
1 'polypeptide(L)'
;QVEIRVSKIYCTNRAISTLPLNFEDAARTKAEFEAAEQKGVPMVHVHQDTRLNYRPIDIRTPANLSTFSIEHHVENKFREFLFSKNFIGIHTPKLIGGSSEGGASVFKLDYNGQPACLAQSPQLYKQMAICGGFGRVFEVGSIFRAEKSNTHRHLCEFIGLDAEMEIKEHYFEVCDIIDGLFVAIFDHLNEHCKEELKEINRQNPFEPLTYLVQTLKLTYEQGIQMLKVFSKDFYTRSRRWHAWKCIVELHLTSVAGAQHRPQAFVEVHCRVASNKCCGCSTPTTSFLHHLFVLCMYS
;
A
#
# COMPACT_ATOMS: atom_id res chain seq x y z
N GLN A 1 26.46 9.62 -24.66
CA GLN A 1 26.60 8.15 -24.57
C GLN A 1 28.08 7.83 -24.42
N VAL A 2 28.44 6.89 -23.54
CA VAL A 2 29.83 6.45 -23.32
C VAL A 2 29.88 4.93 -23.40
N GLU A 3 31.01 4.38 -23.85
CA GLU A 3 31.27 2.93 -23.90
C GLU A 3 32.54 2.63 -23.10
N ILE A 4 32.55 1.51 -22.38
CA ILE A 4 33.69 1.10 -21.55
C ILE A 4 34.64 0.23 -22.38
N ARG A 5 35.83 0.74 -22.70
CA ARG A 5 36.92 -0.07 -23.29
C ARG A 5 37.62 -0.88 -22.20
N VAL A 6 37.23 -2.14 -22.05
CA VAL A 6 37.77 -3.05 -21.02
C VAL A 6 39.21 -3.44 -21.35
N SER A 7 40.15 -3.15 -20.45
CA SER A 7 41.56 -3.59 -20.56
C SER A 7 41.83 -4.91 -19.85
N LYS A 8 41.16 -5.15 -18.71
CA LYS A 8 41.23 -6.38 -17.91
C LYS A 8 39.87 -6.66 -17.28
N ILE A 9 39.49 -7.93 -17.18
CA ILE A 9 38.27 -8.39 -16.52
C ILE A 9 38.60 -9.56 -15.58
N TYR A 10 38.09 -9.51 -14.36
CA TYR A 10 38.29 -10.54 -13.35
C TYR A 10 36.93 -10.97 -12.80
N CYS A 11 36.69 -12.28 -12.76
CA CYS A 11 35.46 -12.84 -12.21
C CYS A 11 35.58 -12.95 -10.69
N THR A 12 34.92 -12.07 -9.94
CA THR A 12 34.92 -12.10 -8.46
C THR A 12 34.02 -13.21 -7.91
N ASN A 13 32.84 -13.38 -8.49
CA ASN A 13 31.91 -14.45 -8.15
C ASN A 13 31.29 -15.01 -9.42
N ARG A 14 31.51 -16.31 -9.67
CA ARG A 14 31.05 -16.98 -10.88
C ARG A 14 29.63 -17.51 -10.66
N ALA A 15 28.68 -17.04 -11.45
CA ALA A 15 27.34 -17.60 -11.48
C ALA A 15 27.34 -19.03 -12.07
N ILE A 16 26.36 -19.84 -11.68
CA ILE A 16 26.09 -21.12 -12.33
C ILE A 16 25.73 -20.91 -13.80
N SER A 17 26.05 -21.89 -14.65
CA SER A 17 25.87 -21.78 -16.10
C SER A 17 24.42 -21.66 -16.53
N THR A 18 23.52 -22.31 -15.80
CA THR A 18 22.09 -22.35 -16.11
C THR A 18 21.32 -21.78 -14.93
N LEU A 19 20.79 -20.58 -15.08
CA LEU A 19 19.92 -19.98 -14.07
C LEU A 19 18.51 -20.59 -14.17
N PRO A 20 17.82 -20.79 -13.04
CA PRO A 20 16.44 -21.27 -13.04
C PRO A 20 15.44 -20.26 -13.62
N LEU A 21 15.87 -19.00 -13.77
CA LEU A 21 15.12 -17.88 -14.33
C LEU A 21 16.08 -16.96 -15.09
N ASN A 22 15.76 -16.61 -16.33
CA ASN A 22 16.47 -15.57 -17.07
C ASN A 22 15.89 -14.19 -16.73
N PHE A 23 16.76 -13.21 -16.51
CA PHE A 23 16.40 -11.81 -16.25
C PHE A 23 15.61 -11.19 -17.39
N GLU A 24 15.97 -11.50 -18.64
CA GLU A 24 15.31 -10.96 -19.83
C GLU A 24 13.86 -11.44 -19.90
N ASP A 25 13.64 -12.74 -19.66
CA ASP A 25 12.30 -13.33 -19.67
C ASP A 25 11.43 -12.74 -18.53
N ALA A 26 12.02 -12.48 -17.35
CA ALA A 26 11.32 -11.91 -16.20
C ALA A 26 11.05 -10.39 -16.32
N ALA A 27 11.81 -9.67 -17.13
CA ALA A 27 11.70 -8.23 -17.32
C ALA A 27 10.80 -7.82 -18.50
N ARG A 28 10.26 -8.80 -19.24
CA ARG A 28 9.37 -8.57 -20.39
C ARG A 28 8.10 -7.84 -20.00
N THR A 29 7.64 -7.01 -20.92
CA THR A 29 6.43 -6.19 -20.82
C THR A 29 5.24 -6.89 -21.47
N LYS A 30 4.00 -6.54 -21.07
CA LYS A 30 2.79 -7.07 -21.72
C LYS A 30 2.74 -6.74 -23.22
N ALA A 31 3.19 -5.54 -23.61
CA ALA A 31 3.24 -5.11 -25.00
C ALA A 31 4.18 -5.97 -25.86
N GLU A 32 5.30 -6.43 -25.30
CA GLU A 32 6.21 -7.34 -26.01
C GLU A 32 5.57 -8.72 -26.24
N PHE A 33 4.80 -9.24 -25.26
CA PHE A 33 4.04 -10.48 -25.44
C PHE A 33 2.97 -10.32 -26.52
N GLU A 34 2.19 -9.24 -26.49
CA GLU A 34 1.17 -8.96 -27.51
C GLU A 34 1.79 -8.82 -28.92
N ALA A 35 2.94 -8.14 -29.04
CA ALA A 35 3.64 -8.00 -30.30
C ALA A 35 4.23 -9.32 -30.81
N ALA A 36 4.69 -10.20 -29.92
CA ALA A 36 5.19 -11.53 -30.29
C ALA A 36 4.06 -12.45 -30.75
N GLU A 37 2.91 -12.42 -30.07
CA GLU A 37 1.70 -13.17 -30.44
C GLU A 37 1.19 -12.75 -31.82
N GLN A 38 1.14 -11.44 -32.11
CA GLN A 38 0.79 -10.91 -33.43
C GLN A 38 1.73 -11.39 -34.55
N LYS A 39 3.01 -11.62 -34.22
CA LYS A 39 4.03 -12.11 -35.15
C LYS A 39 4.12 -13.64 -35.20
N GLY A 40 3.32 -14.35 -34.40
CA GLY A 40 3.37 -15.81 -34.29
C GLY A 40 4.68 -16.36 -33.72
N VAL A 41 5.44 -15.54 -32.99
CA VAL A 41 6.72 -15.93 -32.39
C VAL A 41 6.47 -16.43 -30.96
N PRO A 42 6.82 -17.67 -30.62
CA PRO A 42 6.65 -18.17 -29.25
C PRO A 42 7.59 -17.41 -28.32
N MET A 43 7.04 -16.85 -27.24
CA MET A 43 7.79 -16.09 -26.24
C MET A 43 7.60 -16.71 -24.86
N VAL A 44 8.69 -16.90 -24.13
CA VAL A 44 8.65 -17.49 -22.79
C VAL A 44 8.04 -16.46 -21.82
N HIS A 45 6.94 -16.84 -21.19
CA HIS A 45 6.29 -16.07 -20.13
C HIS A 45 6.58 -16.72 -18.77
N VAL A 46 7.17 -15.95 -17.85
CA VAL A 46 7.48 -16.43 -16.50
C VAL A 46 6.32 -16.06 -15.57
N HIS A 47 5.63 -17.07 -15.06
CA HIS A 47 4.52 -16.86 -14.12
C HIS A 47 4.99 -16.33 -12.77
N GLN A 48 4.11 -15.58 -12.09
CA GLN A 48 4.39 -14.96 -10.79
C GLN A 48 4.87 -15.97 -9.74
N ASP A 49 4.26 -17.16 -9.67
CA ASP A 49 4.66 -18.21 -8.72
C ASP A 49 6.11 -18.65 -8.92
N THR A 50 6.54 -18.79 -10.18
CA THR A 50 7.93 -19.11 -10.52
C THR A 50 8.87 -17.97 -10.11
N ARG A 51 8.46 -16.72 -10.35
CA ARG A 51 9.24 -15.53 -9.93
C ARG A 51 9.40 -15.46 -8.42
N LEU A 52 8.35 -15.77 -7.66
CA LEU A 52 8.37 -15.81 -6.20
C LEU A 52 9.22 -16.97 -5.67
N ASN A 53 9.17 -18.15 -6.30
CA ASN A 53 10.03 -19.28 -5.94
C ASN A 53 11.52 -18.97 -6.14
N TYR A 54 11.86 -18.13 -7.13
CA TYR A 54 13.23 -17.69 -7.42
C TYR A 54 13.44 -16.19 -7.14
N ARG A 55 12.83 -15.68 -6.06
CA ARG A 55 12.82 -14.26 -5.70
C ARG A 55 14.21 -13.60 -5.68
N PRO A 56 15.31 -14.23 -5.20
CA PRO A 56 16.63 -13.60 -5.21
C PRO A 56 17.19 -13.22 -6.59
N ILE A 57 16.67 -13.86 -7.65
CA ILE A 57 16.98 -13.53 -9.04
C ILE A 57 15.99 -12.47 -9.52
N ASP A 58 14.69 -12.69 -9.31
CA ASP A 58 13.64 -11.80 -9.76
C ASP A 58 13.76 -10.36 -9.22
N ILE A 59 14.18 -10.18 -7.96
CA ILE A 59 14.37 -8.84 -7.38
C ILE A 59 15.41 -7.97 -8.10
N ARG A 60 16.25 -8.57 -8.96
CA ARG A 60 17.29 -7.85 -9.69
C ARG A 60 16.77 -7.25 -11.00
N THR A 61 15.53 -7.52 -11.40
CA THR A 61 14.94 -6.85 -12.57
C THR A 61 14.78 -5.35 -12.30
N PRO A 62 14.95 -4.47 -13.31
CA PRO A 62 14.87 -3.02 -13.10
C PRO A 62 13.58 -2.56 -12.45
N ALA A 63 12.43 -3.14 -12.84
CA ALA A 63 11.16 -2.80 -12.23
C ALA A 63 11.10 -3.20 -10.76
N ASN A 64 11.51 -4.42 -10.38
CA ASN A 64 11.49 -4.85 -8.98
C ASN A 64 12.44 -4.01 -8.10
N LEU A 65 13.66 -3.72 -8.58
CA LEU A 65 14.60 -2.85 -7.85
C LEU A 65 13.98 -1.47 -7.60
N SER A 66 13.34 -0.91 -8.63
CA SER A 66 12.66 0.38 -8.56
C SER A 66 11.46 0.35 -7.63
N THR A 67 10.66 -0.73 -7.68
CA THR A 67 9.53 -0.98 -6.77
C THR A 67 10.00 -0.95 -5.31
N PHE A 68 11.04 -1.70 -4.95
CA PHE A 68 11.57 -1.69 -3.58
C PHE A 68 12.20 -0.35 -3.18
N SER A 69 12.81 0.37 -4.11
CA SER A 69 13.31 1.73 -3.87
C SER A 69 12.16 2.69 -3.52
N ILE A 70 11.05 2.64 -4.27
CA ILE A 70 9.85 3.44 -3.99
C ILE A 70 9.23 3.07 -2.63
N GLU A 71 9.13 1.76 -2.32
CA GLU A 71 8.65 1.30 -1.01
C GLU A 71 9.45 1.92 0.14
N HIS A 72 10.79 1.94 0.01
CA HIS A 72 11.67 2.57 0.97
C HIS A 72 11.48 4.10 1.07
N HIS A 73 11.33 4.78 -0.06
CA HIS A 73 11.05 6.22 -0.09
C HIS A 73 9.73 6.59 0.60
N VAL A 74 8.69 5.79 0.37
CA VAL A 74 7.40 5.93 1.04
C VAL A 74 7.57 5.80 2.56
N GLU A 75 8.21 4.73 3.03
CA GLU A 75 8.38 4.49 4.47
C GLU A 75 9.16 5.64 5.13
N ASN A 76 10.26 6.06 4.51
CA ASN A 76 11.07 7.15 5.04
C ASN A 76 10.30 8.46 5.09
N LYS A 77 9.58 8.82 4.01
CA LYS A 77 8.83 10.07 3.96
C LYS A 77 7.67 10.05 4.96
N PHE A 78 7.04 8.90 5.17
CA PHE A 78 6.04 8.71 6.23
C PHE A 78 6.62 9.04 7.62
N ARG A 79 7.79 8.48 7.96
CA ARG A 79 8.47 8.74 9.23
C ARG A 79 8.87 10.21 9.36
N GLU A 80 9.47 10.79 8.32
CA GLU A 80 9.91 12.18 8.28
C GLU A 80 8.75 13.15 8.49
N PHE A 81 7.65 12.95 7.76
CA PHE A 81 6.46 13.79 7.88
C PHE A 81 5.89 13.74 9.30
N LEU A 82 5.67 12.54 9.85
CA LEU A 82 5.09 12.40 11.19
C LEU A 82 6.02 12.94 12.28
N PHE A 83 7.35 12.76 12.13
CA PHE A 83 8.33 13.37 13.02
C PHE A 83 8.23 14.90 13.00
N SER A 84 8.06 15.52 11.82
CA SER A 84 7.84 16.98 11.69
C SER A 84 6.55 17.47 12.37
N LYS A 85 5.59 16.57 12.62
CA LYS A 85 4.33 16.83 13.32
C LYS A 85 4.38 16.42 14.80
N ASN A 86 5.58 16.24 15.36
CA ASN A 86 5.82 15.85 16.75
C ASN A 86 5.25 14.48 17.13
N PHE A 87 5.14 13.54 16.18
CA PHE A 87 4.82 12.16 16.53
C PHE A 87 6.06 11.40 17.00
N ILE A 88 5.84 10.46 17.93
CA ILE A 88 6.86 9.57 18.47
C ILE A 88 6.72 8.19 17.82
N GLY A 89 7.82 7.65 17.29
CA GLY A 89 7.85 6.27 16.81
C GLY A 89 7.83 5.28 17.97
N ILE A 90 6.91 4.31 17.94
CA ILE A 90 6.80 3.24 18.94
C ILE A 90 6.98 1.87 18.29
N HIS A 91 7.38 0.88 19.10
CA HIS A 91 7.48 -0.52 18.70
C HIS A 91 6.64 -1.36 19.64
N THR A 92 5.65 -2.06 19.09
CA THR A 92 4.68 -2.82 19.88
C THR A 92 4.85 -4.32 19.70
N PRO A 93 4.59 -5.13 20.73
CA PRO A 93 4.75 -6.58 20.64
C PRO A 93 3.75 -7.16 19.63
N LYS A 94 4.23 -8.08 18.79
CA LYS A 94 3.40 -8.81 17.82
C LYS A 94 2.89 -10.15 18.33
N LEU A 95 3.42 -10.61 19.45
CA LEU A 95 2.96 -11.81 20.16
C LEU A 95 2.05 -11.40 21.31
N ILE A 96 0.80 -11.86 21.27
CA ILE A 96 -0.23 -11.49 22.26
C ILE A 96 -0.94 -12.73 22.81
N GLY A 97 -1.35 -12.69 24.07
CA GLY A 97 -1.96 -13.83 24.78
C GLY A 97 -3.41 -14.14 24.38
N GLY A 98 -4.05 -13.29 23.57
CA GLY A 98 -5.43 -13.47 23.13
C GLY A 98 -5.78 -12.52 21.99
N SER A 99 -6.91 -12.76 21.30
CA SER A 99 -7.34 -11.92 20.18
C SER A 99 -7.59 -10.48 20.64
N SER A 100 -6.87 -9.51 20.08
CA SER A 100 -7.03 -8.08 20.40
C SER A 100 -8.35 -7.49 19.91
N GLU A 101 -8.90 -8.04 18.82
CA GLU A 101 -10.15 -7.62 18.20
C GLU A 101 -11.05 -8.86 18.07
N GLY A 102 -12.20 -8.86 18.75
CA GLY A 102 -13.11 -10.01 18.74
C GLY A 102 -13.71 -10.25 17.36
N GLY A 103 -13.70 -11.51 16.89
CA GLY A 103 -14.43 -11.95 15.70
C GLY A 103 -13.60 -12.20 14.44
N ALA A 104 -12.31 -11.85 14.44
CA ALA A 104 -11.43 -12.09 13.29
C ALA A 104 -10.52 -13.32 13.49
N SER A 105 -10.12 -13.96 12.39
CA SER A 105 -9.21 -15.11 12.43
C SER A 105 -7.79 -14.65 12.78
N VAL A 106 -7.15 -15.31 13.75
CA VAL A 106 -5.77 -15.03 14.19
C VAL A 106 -4.85 -16.23 13.94
N PHE A 107 -3.57 -15.96 13.64
CA PHE A 107 -2.55 -17.01 13.66
C PHE A 107 -2.24 -17.39 15.10
N LYS A 108 -2.42 -18.66 15.43
CA LYS A 108 -2.15 -19.20 16.77
C LYS A 108 -0.81 -19.92 16.77
N LEU A 109 -0.08 -19.81 17.86
CA LEU A 109 1.17 -20.50 18.09
C LEU A 109 1.26 -20.97 19.55
N ASP A 110 2.06 -22.00 19.79
CA ASP A 110 2.45 -22.39 21.15
C ASP A 110 3.67 -21.58 21.57
N TYR A 111 3.57 -20.91 22.71
CA TYR A 111 4.63 -20.11 23.30
C TYR A 111 5.00 -20.71 24.66
N ASN A 112 5.93 -21.66 24.65
CA ASN A 112 6.40 -22.37 25.85
C ASN A 112 5.27 -23.07 26.62
N GLY A 113 4.36 -23.76 25.93
CA GLY A 113 3.20 -24.42 26.53
C GLY A 113 2.05 -23.47 26.89
N GLN A 114 2.15 -22.18 26.53
CA GLN A 114 1.06 -21.21 26.64
C GLN A 114 0.57 -20.81 25.25
N PRO A 115 -0.75 -20.74 25.02
CA PRO A 115 -1.28 -20.27 23.75
C PRO A 115 -0.95 -18.79 23.53
N ALA A 116 -0.43 -18.47 22.36
CA ALA A 116 -0.24 -17.10 21.90
C ALA A 116 -0.81 -16.93 20.49
N CYS A 117 -0.97 -15.68 20.07
CA CYS A 117 -1.36 -15.35 18.72
C CYS A 117 -0.59 -14.15 18.18
N LEU A 118 -0.53 -14.05 16.85
CA LEU A 118 0.04 -12.88 16.19
C LEU A 118 -0.99 -11.76 16.15
N ALA A 119 -0.56 -10.57 16.58
CA ALA A 119 -1.38 -9.36 16.58
C ALA A 119 -1.81 -9.00 15.16
N GLN A 120 -3.11 -8.79 14.96
CA GLN A 120 -3.63 -8.41 13.65
C GLN A 120 -3.37 -6.95 13.30
N SER A 121 -2.94 -6.17 14.30
CA SER A 121 -2.52 -4.79 14.18
C SER A 121 -1.98 -4.25 15.50
N PRO A 122 -1.29 -3.11 15.47
CA PRO A 122 -0.86 -2.44 16.69
C PRO A 122 -1.98 -1.62 17.36
N GLN A 123 -3.23 -1.73 16.92
CA GLN A 123 -4.31 -0.81 17.28
C GLN A 123 -4.46 -0.59 18.79
N LEU A 124 -4.57 -1.68 19.56
CA LEU A 124 -4.73 -1.61 21.01
C LEU A 124 -3.52 -0.94 21.68
N TYR A 125 -2.31 -1.26 21.22
CA TYR A 125 -1.08 -0.72 21.80
C TYR A 125 -0.89 0.77 21.50
N LYS A 126 -1.28 1.24 20.30
CA LYS A 126 -1.28 2.67 19.98
C LYS A 126 -2.22 3.43 20.92
N GLN A 127 -3.43 2.92 21.13
CA GLN A 127 -4.39 3.53 22.05
C GLN A 127 -3.88 3.54 23.50
N MET A 128 -3.24 2.44 23.94
CA MET A 128 -2.58 2.39 25.25
C MET A 128 -1.47 3.43 25.38
N ALA A 129 -0.67 3.65 24.33
CA ALA A 129 0.38 4.67 24.33
C ALA A 129 -0.22 6.08 24.43
N ILE A 130 -1.33 6.35 23.73
CA ILE A 130 -2.06 7.61 23.90
C ILE A 130 -2.57 7.76 25.35
N CYS A 131 -3.23 6.74 25.92
CA CYS A 131 -3.65 6.76 27.33
C CYS A 131 -2.47 6.90 28.30
N GLY A 132 -1.27 6.47 27.90
CA GLY A 132 -0.02 6.64 28.63
C GLY A 132 0.58 8.05 28.56
N GLY A 133 -0.08 8.99 27.87
CA GLY A 133 0.33 10.39 27.77
C GLY A 133 1.30 10.70 26.64
N PHE A 134 1.44 9.82 25.63
CA PHE A 134 2.34 10.07 24.49
C PHE A 134 1.82 11.17 23.55
N GLY A 135 0.50 11.44 23.53
CA GLY A 135 -0.11 12.46 22.69
C GLY A 135 -0.20 12.12 21.19
N ARG A 136 0.92 11.75 20.56
CA ARG A 136 1.01 11.44 19.12
C ARG A 136 2.01 10.32 18.88
N VAL A 137 1.56 9.20 18.31
CA VAL A 137 2.41 8.02 18.08
C VAL A 137 2.25 7.47 16.67
N PHE A 138 3.32 6.89 16.14
CA PHE A 138 3.26 6.12 14.91
C PHE A 138 4.05 4.83 15.04
N GLU A 139 3.71 3.84 14.23
CA GLU A 139 4.44 2.59 14.13
C GLU A 139 4.57 2.16 12.67
N VAL A 140 5.72 1.61 12.34
CA VAL A 140 5.94 0.87 11.09
C VAL A 140 6.38 -0.53 11.47
N GLY A 141 5.62 -1.54 11.09
CA GLY A 141 5.93 -2.92 11.45
C GLY A 141 4.97 -3.95 10.86
N SER A 142 5.28 -5.23 11.09
CA SER A 142 4.49 -6.33 10.54
C SER A 142 3.06 -6.37 11.10
N ILE A 143 2.12 -6.60 10.19
CA ILE A 143 0.70 -6.86 10.42
C ILE A 143 0.37 -8.25 9.87
N PHE A 144 -0.48 -8.99 10.61
CA PHE A 144 -0.86 -10.35 10.26
C PHE A 144 -2.38 -10.48 10.04
N ARG A 145 -2.78 -11.10 8.92
CA ARG A 145 -4.19 -11.40 8.62
C ARG A 145 -4.34 -12.90 8.36
N ALA A 146 -5.06 -13.60 9.23
CA ALA A 146 -5.24 -15.06 9.12
C ALA A 146 -6.51 -15.47 8.36
N GLU A 147 -7.16 -14.54 7.67
CA GLU A 147 -8.30 -14.84 6.81
C GLU A 147 -7.85 -15.71 5.62
N LYS A 148 -8.61 -16.76 5.32
CA LYS A 148 -8.34 -17.64 4.17
C LYS A 148 -8.77 -16.96 2.87
N SER A 149 -8.00 -15.97 2.44
CA SER A 149 -8.25 -15.20 1.23
C SER A 149 -7.04 -15.27 0.31
N ASN A 150 -7.17 -16.01 -0.79
CA ASN A 150 -6.14 -16.06 -1.83
C ASN A 150 -6.56 -15.18 -3.02
N THR A 151 -6.13 -13.93 -3.01
CA THR A 151 -6.42 -12.97 -4.08
C THR A 151 -5.20 -12.10 -4.33
N HIS A 152 -5.13 -11.46 -5.50
CA HIS A 152 -4.09 -10.50 -5.87
C HIS A 152 -3.92 -9.27 -4.93
N ARG A 153 -4.84 -9.06 -3.96
CA ARG A 153 -4.83 -7.91 -3.03
C ARG A 153 -4.67 -8.28 -1.55
N HIS A 154 -4.57 -9.57 -1.22
CA HIS A 154 -4.52 -10.01 0.18
C HIS A 154 -3.22 -10.75 0.45
N LEU A 155 -2.51 -10.32 1.49
CA LEU A 155 -1.34 -10.98 2.03
C LEU A 155 -1.61 -11.38 3.49
N CYS A 156 -1.06 -12.52 3.90
CA CYS A 156 -1.14 -12.99 5.29
C CYS A 156 -0.25 -12.18 6.23
N GLU A 157 0.84 -11.61 5.71
CA GLU A 157 1.76 -10.72 6.39
C GLU A 157 2.10 -9.55 5.47
N PHE A 158 2.09 -8.33 6.01
CA PHE A 158 2.51 -7.11 5.31
C PHE A 158 3.01 -6.06 6.29
N ILE A 159 3.67 -5.02 5.79
CA ILE A 159 4.11 -3.89 6.59
C ILE A 159 2.97 -2.88 6.73
N GLY A 160 2.59 -2.58 7.97
CA GLY A 160 1.67 -1.51 8.33
C GLY A 160 2.40 -0.20 8.56
N LEU A 161 1.80 0.89 8.09
CA LEU A 161 2.16 2.27 8.46
C LEU A 161 0.99 2.83 9.26
N ASP A 162 1.16 2.88 10.57
CA ASP A 162 0.09 3.17 11.51
C ASP A 162 0.38 4.47 12.25
N ALA A 163 -0.66 5.29 12.47
CA ALA A 163 -0.56 6.48 13.32
C ALA A 163 -1.76 6.55 14.28
N GLU A 164 -1.58 7.25 15.40
CA GLU A 164 -2.62 7.55 16.38
C GLU A 164 -2.28 8.89 17.06
N MET A 165 -3.29 9.72 17.31
CA MET A 165 -3.09 11.00 18.01
C MET A 165 -4.28 11.38 18.87
N GLU A 166 -4.01 12.13 19.94
CA GLU A 166 -5.02 12.84 20.71
C GLU A 166 -5.67 13.93 19.87
N ILE A 167 -6.99 14.03 20.01
CA ILE A 167 -7.81 15.06 19.39
C ILE A 167 -8.17 16.08 20.45
N LYS A 168 -8.13 17.36 20.09
CA LYS A 168 -8.54 18.44 20.99
C LYS A 168 -10.03 18.73 20.88
N GLU A 169 -10.49 18.94 19.66
CA GLU A 169 -11.84 19.41 19.38
C GLU A 169 -12.58 18.47 18.43
N HIS A 170 -11.95 18.06 17.33
CA HIS A 170 -12.64 17.30 16.29
C HIS A 170 -11.71 16.36 15.53
N TYR A 171 -12.21 15.18 15.11
CA TYR A 171 -11.43 14.19 14.38
C TYR A 171 -10.90 14.70 13.02
N PHE A 172 -11.38 15.84 12.53
CA PHE A 172 -10.84 16.48 11.33
C PHE A 172 -9.38 16.89 11.50
N GLU A 173 -8.93 17.14 12.73
CA GLU A 173 -7.51 17.33 13.04
C GLU A 173 -6.65 16.16 12.57
N VAL A 174 -7.18 14.93 12.63
CA VAL A 174 -6.46 13.74 12.16
C VAL A 174 -6.55 13.62 10.64
N CYS A 175 -7.72 13.91 10.05
CA CYS A 175 -7.88 13.96 8.59
C CYS A 175 -6.89 14.95 7.95
N ASP A 176 -6.65 16.11 8.57
CA ASP A 176 -5.71 17.12 8.07
C ASP A 176 -4.25 16.63 8.12
N ILE A 177 -3.89 15.83 9.13
CA ILE A 177 -2.58 15.18 9.20
C ILE A 177 -2.44 14.13 8.08
N ILE A 178 -3.48 13.33 7.83
CA ILE A 178 -3.47 12.30 6.78
C ILE A 178 -3.39 12.93 5.39
N ASP A 179 -4.16 14.00 5.15
CA ASP A 179 -4.14 14.78 3.91
C ASP A 179 -2.72 15.28 3.61
N GLY A 180 -2.12 16.01 4.57
CA GLY A 180 -0.76 16.51 4.41
C GLY A 180 0.29 15.40 4.26
N LEU A 181 0.10 14.25 4.93
CA LEU A 181 1.00 13.10 4.83
C LEU A 181 1.04 12.55 3.40
N PHE A 182 -0.13 12.37 2.79
CA PHE A 182 -0.22 11.84 1.45
C PHE A 182 0.35 12.78 0.41
N VAL A 183 -0.01 14.05 0.48
CA VAL A 183 0.53 15.08 -0.41
C VAL A 183 2.05 15.11 -0.31
N ALA A 184 2.61 15.10 0.91
CA ALA A 184 4.06 15.07 1.12
C ALA A 184 4.74 13.82 0.55
N ILE A 185 4.10 12.64 0.64
CA ILE A 185 4.62 11.41 0.03
C ILE A 185 4.59 11.51 -1.50
N PHE A 186 3.46 11.93 -2.07
CA PHE A 186 3.31 12.00 -3.53
C PHE A 186 4.23 13.04 -4.16
N ASP A 187 4.35 14.22 -3.55
CA ASP A 187 5.29 15.26 -3.98
C ASP A 187 6.73 14.71 -3.96
N HIS A 188 7.12 14.05 -2.87
CA HIS A 188 8.45 13.45 -2.75
C HIS A 188 8.74 12.41 -3.83
N LEU A 189 7.80 11.50 -4.09
CA LEU A 189 7.97 10.48 -5.12
C LEU A 189 8.08 11.11 -6.52
N ASN A 190 7.27 12.12 -6.81
CA ASN A 190 7.31 12.83 -8.09
C ASN A 190 8.60 13.63 -8.29
N GLU A 191 9.18 14.17 -7.21
CA GLU A 191 10.41 14.94 -7.26
C GLU A 191 11.66 14.05 -7.32
N HIS A 192 11.69 12.97 -6.54
CA HIS A 192 12.89 12.19 -6.26
C HIS A 192 12.94 10.80 -6.90
N CYS A 193 11.81 10.22 -7.32
CA CYS A 193 11.75 8.83 -7.79
C CYS A 193 11.39 8.71 -9.28
N LYS A 194 11.77 9.70 -10.10
CA LYS A 194 11.37 9.76 -11.53
C LYS A 194 11.92 8.60 -12.35
N GLU A 195 13.17 8.21 -12.12
CA GLU A 195 13.77 7.09 -12.86
C GLU A 195 13.19 5.75 -12.42
N GLU A 196 12.92 5.57 -11.12
CA GLU A 196 12.24 4.39 -10.59
C GLU A 196 10.83 4.25 -11.17
N LEU A 197 10.04 5.33 -11.14
CA LEU A 197 8.69 5.36 -11.71
C LEU A 197 8.72 5.02 -13.19
N LYS A 198 9.71 5.54 -13.93
CA LYS A 198 9.90 5.24 -15.36
C LYS A 198 10.25 3.77 -15.61
N GLU A 199 11.13 3.16 -14.82
CA GLU A 199 11.47 1.75 -14.97
C GLU A 199 10.30 0.81 -14.63
N ILE A 200 9.51 1.16 -13.61
CA ILE A 200 8.27 0.43 -13.31
C ILE A 200 7.29 0.59 -14.46
N ASN A 201 7.08 1.82 -14.96
CA ASN A 201 6.13 2.12 -16.03
C ASN A 201 6.52 1.41 -17.35
N ARG A 202 7.83 1.23 -17.59
CA ARG A 202 8.33 0.48 -18.74
C ARG A 202 7.84 -0.97 -18.71
N GLN A 203 7.87 -1.63 -17.55
CA GLN A 203 7.45 -3.03 -17.44
C GLN A 203 5.94 -3.19 -17.22
N ASN A 204 5.37 -2.36 -16.36
CA ASN A 204 3.98 -2.35 -15.95
C ASN A 204 3.41 -0.95 -16.21
N PRO A 205 2.88 -0.68 -17.41
CA PRO A 205 2.38 0.64 -17.75
C PRO A 205 1.29 1.14 -16.80
N PHE A 206 1.46 2.35 -16.28
CA PHE A 206 0.52 3.04 -15.41
C PHE A 206 0.44 4.54 -15.75
N GLU A 207 -0.71 5.13 -15.50
CA GLU A 207 -0.89 6.59 -15.61
C GLU A 207 -0.30 7.28 -14.38
N PRO A 208 0.49 8.36 -14.54
CA PRO A 208 1.01 9.13 -13.42
C PRO A 208 -0.10 9.55 -12.46
N LEU A 209 0.17 9.42 -11.16
CA LEU A 209 -0.80 9.76 -10.12
C LEU A 209 -1.15 11.25 -10.19
N THR A 210 -2.44 11.54 -10.32
CA THR A 210 -2.98 12.90 -10.25
C THR A 210 -3.72 13.08 -8.93
N TYR A 211 -3.35 14.10 -8.16
CA TYR A 211 -3.95 14.42 -6.87
C TYR A 211 -4.08 15.93 -6.71
N LEU A 212 -4.96 16.33 -5.80
CA LEU A 212 -5.12 17.73 -5.41
C LEU A 212 -4.20 18.02 -4.23
N VAL A 213 -3.59 19.21 -4.23
CA VAL A 213 -2.80 19.71 -3.09
C VAL A 213 -3.65 19.81 -1.82
N GLN A 214 -4.95 20.09 -1.98
CA GLN A 214 -5.94 19.98 -0.92
C GLN A 214 -6.84 18.78 -1.22
N THR A 215 -6.78 17.73 -0.40
CA THR A 215 -7.58 16.52 -0.65
C THR A 215 -9.06 16.86 -0.64
N LEU A 216 -9.78 16.35 -1.66
CA LEU A 216 -11.22 16.51 -1.75
C LEU A 216 -11.92 15.71 -0.65
N LYS A 217 -12.68 16.42 0.19
CA LYS A 217 -13.51 15.82 1.25
C LYS A 217 -14.96 15.83 0.80
N LEU A 218 -15.54 14.63 0.64
CA LEU A 218 -16.97 14.46 0.34
C LEU A 218 -17.66 13.80 1.53
N THR A 219 -18.85 14.28 1.88
CA THR A 219 -19.67 13.55 2.85
C THR A 219 -20.18 12.25 2.24
N TYR A 220 -20.48 11.28 3.10
CA TYR A 220 -21.08 10.03 2.65
C TYR A 220 -22.37 10.28 1.84
N GLU A 221 -23.19 11.24 2.27
CA GLU A 221 -24.42 11.60 1.55
C GLU A 221 -24.13 12.16 0.15
N GLN A 222 -23.18 13.10 0.02
CA GLN A 222 -22.75 13.62 -1.28
C GLN A 222 -22.26 12.50 -2.19
N GLY A 223 -21.47 11.55 -1.67
CA GLY A 223 -21.04 10.37 -2.40
C GLY A 223 -22.21 9.51 -2.90
N ILE A 224 -23.22 9.27 -2.05
CA ILE A 224 -24.44 8.54 -2.44
C ILE A 224 -25.25 9.33 -3.48
N GLN A 225 -25.34 10.65 -3.37
CA GLN A 225 -26.06 11.49 -4.33
C GLN A 225 -25.37 11.45 -5.70
N MET A 226 -24.05 11.59 -5.75
CA MET A 226 -23.27 11.40 -6.98
C MET A 226 -23.57 10.03 -7.59
N LEU A 227 -23.49 8.95 -6.80
CA LEU A 227 -23.80 7.60 -7.27
C LEU A 227 -25.22 7.48 -7.82
N LYS A 228 -26.22 8.10 -7.19
CA LYS A 228 -27.61 8.07 -7.67
C LYS A 228 -27.76 8.77 -9.02
N VAL A 229 -27.08 9.90 -9.21
CA VAL A 229 -27.06 10.62 -10.50
C VAL A 229 -26.45 9.75 -11.59
N PHE A 230 -25.32 9.08 -11.32
CA PHE A 230 -24.65 8.20 -12.28
C PHE A 230 -25.35 6.84 -12.49
N SER A 231 -26.03 6.30 -11.47
CA SER A 231 -26.70 4.99 -11.53
C SER A 231 -27.99 4.98 -12.36
N LYS A 232 -28.57 6.15 -12.67
CA LYS A 232 -29.73 6.24 -13.57
C LYS A 232 -29.40 5.78 -14.99
N ASP A 233 -28.12 5.77 -15.38
CA ASP A 233 -27.66 5.23 -16.67
C ASP A 233 -27.16 3.76 -16.58
N PHE A 234 -27.12 3.15 -15.38
CA PHE A 234 -26.46 1.85 -15.13
C PHE A 234 -27.42 0.79 -14.54
N TYR A 235 -28.71 0.86 -14.85
CA TYR A 235 -29.72 -0.06 -14.31
C TYR A 235 -29.77 -1.42 -15.03
N THR A 236 -28.64 -2.08 -15.27
CA THR A 236 -28.63 -3.53 -15.55
C THR A 236 -27.33 -4.19 -15.09
N ARG A 237 -27.48 -5.30 -14.36
CA ARG A 237 -26.49 -6.32 -13.92
C ARG A 237 -25.71 -6.07 -12.62
N SER A 238 -26.24 -6.74 -11.59
CA SER A 238 -25.54 -7.44 -10.49
C SER A 238 -24.01 -7.44 -10.50
N ARG A 239 -23.42 -6.73 -9.53
CA ARG A 239 -22.44 -7.25 -8.56
C ARG A 239 -22.17 -6.18 -7.49
N ARG A 240 -22.82 -6.38 -6.36
CA ARG A 240 -22.80 -5.56 -5.14
C ARG A 240 -21.36 -5.52 -4.56
N TRP A 241 -20.95 -4.34 -4.08
CA TRP A 241 -19.80 -4.01 -3.23
C TRP A 241 -18.39 -3.79 -3.85
N HIS A 242 -17.93 -4.57 -4.84
CA HIS A 242 -16.54 -4.37 -5.34
C HIS A 242 -16.37 -3.16 -6.26
N ALA A 243 -17.44 -2.71 -6.92
CA ALA A 243 -17.45 -1.47 -7.71
C ALA A 243 -17.38 -0.21 -6.83
N TRP A 244 -17.58 -0.35 -5.51
CA TRP A 244 -17.65 0.77 -4.58
C TRP A 244 -16.28 1.37 -4.25
N LYS A 245 -15.19 0.58 -4.34
CA LYS A 245 -13.83 1.15 -4.36
C LYS A 245 -13.61 1.88 -5.69
N CYS A 246 -13.61 1.17 -6.82
CA CYS A 246 -13.21 1.75 -8.10
C CYS A 246 -14.03 2.96 -8.60
N ILE A 247 -15.32 3.11 -8.28
CA ILE A 247 -16.14 4.19 -8.88
C ILE A 247 -15.89 5.55 -8.24
N VAL A 248 -15.64 5.62 -6.93
CA VAL A 248 -15.26 6.91 -6.33
C VAL A 248 -13.81 7.25 -6.68
N GLU A 249 -12.95 6.23 -6.89
CA GLU A 249 -11.61 6.38 -7.48
C GLU A 249 -11.60 6.89 -8.94
N LEU A 250 -12.70 6.79 -9.69
CA LEU A 250 -12.72 7.01 -11.15
C LEU A 250 -13.27 8.38 -11.61
N HIS A 251 -13.84 9.21 -10.74
CA HIS A 251 -14.63 10.38 -11.18
C HIS A 251 -14.19 11.74 -10.66
N LEU A 252 -13.12 11.82 -9.86
CA LEU A 252 -12.62 13.09 -9.34
C LEU A 252 -11.53 13.75 -10.22
N THR A 253 -11.14 13.09 -11.30
CA THR A 253 -10.21 13.64 -12.31
C THR A 253 -10.87 14.01 -13.65
N SER A 254 -12.18 13.83 -13.86
CA SER A 254 -12.80 14.05 -15.18
C SER A 254 -13.70 15.29 -15.33
N VAL A 255 -13.78 16.21 -14.35
CA VAL A 255 -14.52 17.47 -14.55
C VAL A 255 -13.70 18.49 -15.39
N ALA A 256 -12.50 18.13 -15.83
CA ALA A 256 -11.76 18.82 -16.88
C ALA A 256 -11.23 17.83 -17.94
N GLY A 257 -12.13 17.33 -18.80
CA GLY A 257 -11.78 16.90 -20.17
C GLY A 257 -11.29 15.44 -20.36
N ALA A 258 -12.13 14.68 -21.07
CA ALA A 258 -11.83 13.58 -22.01
C ALA A 258 -11.00 12.35 -21.55
N GLN A 259 -11.68 11.19 -21.59
CA GLN A 259 -11.21 9.83 -21.89
C GLN A 259 -9.90 9.32 -21.23
N HIS A 260 -10.04 8.12 -20.63
CA HIS A 260 -9.01 7.20 -20.11
C HIS A 260 -8.85 7.18 -18.59
N ARG A 261 -8.72 5.96 -18.07
CA ARG A 261 -8.94 5.55 -16.68
C ARG A 261 -7.74 5.92 -15.78
N PRO A 262 -7.97 6.60 -14.65
CA PRO A 262 -7.00 6.64 -13.55
C PRO A 262 -7.60 6.11 -12.24
N GLN A 263 -6.72 5.62 -11.35
CA GLN A 263 -7.01 5.27 -9.96
C GLN A 263 -6.87 6.54 -9.09
N ALA A 264 -7.90 6.93 -8.34
CA ALA A 264 -7.85 8.02 -7.35
C ALA A 264 -8.24 7.51 -5.96
N PHE A 265 -7.72 8.10 -4.89
CA PHE A 265 -8.10 7.73 -3.52
C PHE A 265 -9.38 8.46 -3.09
N VAL A 266 -10.33 7.74 -2.47
CA VAL A 266 -11.51 8.35 -1.84
C VAL A 266 -11.56 7.97 -0.39
N GLU A 267 -11.50 8.99 0.47
CA GLU A 267 -11.78 8.86 1.89
C GLU A 267 -13.29 8.59 2.07
N VAL A 268 -13.66 7.33 1.90
CA VAL A 268 -14.94 6.82 2.38
C VAL A 268 -14.86 6.83 3.89
N HIS A 269 -15.79 7.55 4.54
CA HIS A 269 -16.04 7.55 5.98
C HIS A 269 -15.51 6.29 6.66
N CYS A 270 -14.35 6.44 7.31
CA CYS A 270 -13.91 5.47 8.30
C CYS A 270 -15.03 5.39 9.33
N ARG A 271 -15.55 4.19 9.62
CA ARG A 271 -16.24 3.99 10.90
C ARG A 271 -15.19 4.26 11.97
N VAL A 272 -15.15 5.51 12.43
CA VAL A 272 -14.44 5.88 13.66
C VAL A 272 -15.10 5.05 14.76
N ALA A 273 -14.45 3.95 15.14
CA ALA A 273 -14.81 3.24 16.33
C ALA A 273 -14.37 4.11 17.51
N SER A 274 -15.27 4.97 18.00
CA SER A 274 -15.07 5.65 19.28
C SER A 274 -15.19 4.60 20.40
N ASN A 275 -14.13 3.86 20.65
CA ASN A 275 -14.08 2.99 21.82
C ASN A 275 -13.61 3.84 23.00
N LYS A 276 -14.48 4.01 24.01
CA LYS A 276 -14.05 4.50 25.33
C LYS A 276 -13.06 3.48 25.90
N CYS A 277 -11.76 3.72 25.75
CA CYS A 277 -10.75 2.96 26.46
C CYS A 277 -10.89 3.23 27.97
N CYS A 278 -10.82 2.16 28.76
CA CYS A 278 -11.07 2.12 30.19
C CYS A 278 -10.46 3.31 30.96
N GLY A 279 -11.30 4.23 31.43
CA GLY A 279 -10.96 5.19 32.48
C GLY A 279 -10.34 6.53 32.05
N CYS A 280 -10.12 6.80 30.77
CA CYS A 280 -9.59 8.09 30.31
C CYS A 280 -10.72 9.00 29.76
N SER A 281 -10.70 10.28 30.11
CA SER A 281 -11.69 11.29 29.69
C SER A 281 -11.40 11.92 28.32
N THR A 282 -10.26 11.60 27.70
CA THR A 282 -9.82 12.16 26.42
C THR A 282 -10.30 11.31 25.23
N PRO A 283 -10.95 11.93 24.22
CA PRO A 283 -11.31 11.23 22.98
C PRO A 283 -10.06 10.95 22.13
N THR A 284 -9.92 9.71 21.66
CA THR A 284 -8.85 9.27 20.75
C THR A 284 -9.45 8.80 19.43
N THR A 285 -8.68 8.85 18.34
CA THR A 285 -9.13 8.23 17.07
C THR A 285 -7.96 7.65 16.29
N SER A 286 -8.17 6.42 15.81
CA SER A 286 -7.23 5.67 15.01
C SER A 286 -7.50 5.79 13.53
N PHE A 287 -6.42 5.93 12.76
CA PHE A 287 -6.48 5.85 11.31
C PHE A 287 -5.21 5.20 10.76
N LEU A 288 -5.36 4.65 9.55
CA LEU A 288 -4.40 3.83 8.79
C LEU A 288 -4.25 2.40 9.29
N HIS A 289 -5.04 1.50 8.72
CA HIS A 289 -4.88 0.05 8.91
C HIS A 289 -4.67 -0.71 7.59
N HIS A 290 -4.77 -0.03 6.43
CA HIS A 290 -4.93 -0.71 5.13
C HIS A 290 -4.47 0.08 3.88
N LEU A 291 -3.65 1.12 4.00
CA LEU A 291 -3.45 2.06 2.88
C LEU A 291 -2.39 1.66 1.84
N PHE A 292 -1.36 0.88 2.19
CA PHE A 292 -0.23 0.68 1.27
C PHE A 292 -0.24 -0.58 0.40
N VAL A 293 -1.20 -1.49 0.59
CA VAL A 293 -1.27 -2.72 -0.22
C VAL A 293 -1.71 -2.45 -1.68
N LEU A 294 -2.25 -1.26 -1.98
CA LEU A 294 -2.89 -0.97 -3.26
C LEU A 294 -1.96 -0.48 -4.38
N CYS A 295 -0.78 0.07 -4.07
CA CYS A 295 0.04 0.76 -5.07
C CYS A 295 1.16 -0.08 -5.69
N MET A 296 1.43 -1.30 -5.20
CA MET A 296 2.64 -2.04 -5.59
C MET A 296 2.40 -3.34 -6.36
N TYR A 297 1.13 -3.70 -6.59
CA TYR A 297 0.76 -4.89 -7.37
C TYR A 297 -0.31 -4.55 -8.41
N SER A 298 0.13 -4.06 -9.57
CA SER A 298 -0.61 -4.13 -10.84
C SER A 298 0.31 -4.45 -12.00
#